data_AF-G4HDE8-F1
#
_entry.id   AF-G4HDE8-F1
#
_cell.length_a   1.000
_cell.length_b   1.000
_cell.length_c   1.000
_cell.angle_alpha   90.00
_cell.angle_beta   90.00
_cell.angle_gamma   90.00
#
_symmetry.space_group_name_H-M   'P 1'
#
loop_
_entity.id
_entity.type
_entity.pdbx_description
1 polymer ?
#
loop_
_entity_poly.entity_id
_entity_poly.type
_entity_poly.pdbx_seq_one_letter_code
_entity_poly.pdbx_strand_id
1 'polypeptide(L)'
;MINFESMDGVEFERLVYNLFVKLGFRAQITKASGDGGVDIVANYEGLLFNGLYLIQCKRWKAKVGEPELRDLYGTVTSKNALKGILVTTSSFSRQAEEFSRGKNLELIDGPKLNELLRAAEMDNTAFSGVINNTERVGFLQSPMFDSEKYQLLARRIDSDPKMEQPINALINLLMEKVFEIGADARTNGLIDETIARINGYNQIFAAGKTKVMKERRNQTYFYLAAMELANANYGKAYENLLKIEFPLAIGQAMSIQRCFITIAYILGLDTELKRLLMECIKGIRFNNGDTVTHPVLISECTKILQGTMKVHELEIPYPNRQMLKMSDFLGKFRITREMIEEHRDYVRSFGKVD
;
A
#
# COMPACT_ATOMS: atom_id res chain seq x y z
N MET A 1 -26.44 -2.92 12.37
CA MET A 1 -26.20 -3.96 11.34
C MET A 1 -25.66 -3.25 10.11
N ILE A 2 -24.50 -3.69 9.63
CA ILE A 2 -23.91 -3.11 8.42
C ILE A 2 -24.85 -3.42 7.25
N ASN A 3 -25.27 -2.39 6.53
CA ASN A 3 -26.12 -2.55 5.36
C ASN A 3 -25.23 -2.88 4.16
N PHE A 4 -25.14 -4.17 3.82
CA PHE A 4 -24.37 -4.61 2.66
C PHE A 4 -25.03 -4.21 1.32
N GLU A 5 -26.32 -3.85 1.30
CA GLU A 5 -27.03 -3.51 0.06
C GLU A 5 -26.57 -2.19 -0.56
N SER A 6 -26.06 -1.26 0.26
CA SER A 6 -25.54 0.03 -0.20
C SER A 6 -24.08 -0.02 -0.67
N MET A 7 -23.40 -1.14 -0.50
CA MET A 7 -21.99 -1.30 -0.89
C MET A 7 -21.84 -1.79 -2.33
N ASP A 8 -20.83 -1.31 -3.03
CA ASP A 8 -20.37 -1.90 -4.28
C ASP A 8 -19.48 -3.14 -4.04
N GLY A 9 -19.09 -3.84 -5.12
CA GLY A 9 -18.29 -5.06 -5.01
C GLY A 9 -16.90 -4.82 -4.39
N VAL A 10 -16.28 -3.69 -4.73
CA VAL A 10 -14.94 -3.32 -4.25
C VAL A 10 -14.99 -2.93 -2.78
N GLU A 11 -16.03 -2.21 -2.36
CA GLU A 11 -16.29 -1.89 -0.95
C GLU A 11 -16.53 -3.15 -0.12
N PHE A 12 -17.26 -4.13 -0.66
CA PHE A 12 -17.48 -5.41 0.00
C PHE A 12 -16.19 -6.22 0.14
N GLU A 13 -15.38 -6.32 -0.92
CA GLU A 13 -14.05 -6.94 -0.86
C GLU A 13 -13.15 -6.26 0.18
N ARG A 14 -13.15 -4.93 0.23
CA ARG A 14 -12.37 -4.17 1.23
C ARG A 14 -12.87 -4.42 2.65
N LEU A 15 -14.18 -4.53 2.87
CA LEU A 15 -14.75 -4.87 4.18
C LEU A 15 -14.24 -6.24 4.64
N VAL A 16 -14.32 -7.25 3.77
CA VAL A 16 -13.87 -8.61 4.07
C VAL A 16 -12.35 -8.63 4.30
N TYR A 17 -11.58 -7.94 3.47
CA TYR A 17 -10.15 -7.74 3.67
C TYR A 17 -9.85 -7.19 5.07
N ASN A 18 -10.51 -6.08 5.46
CA ASN A 18 -10.30 -5.45 6.76
C ASN A 18 -10.66 -6.38 7.92
N LEU A 19 -11.71 -7.19 7.78
CA LEU A 19 -12.07 -8.22 8.75
C LEU A 19 -10.94 -9.23 8.92
N PHE A 20 -10.41 -9.81 7.84
CA PHE A 20 -9.31 -10.78 7.94
C PHE A 20 -8.06 -10.18 8.53
N VAL A 21 -7.71 -8.95 8.15
CA VAL A 21 -6.62 -8.26 8.82
C VAL A 21 -6.93 -8.17 10.32
N LYS A 22 -8.15 -7.74 10.73
CA LYS A 22 -8.59 -7.61 12.15
C LYS A 22 -8.53 -8.90 12.94
N LEU A 23 -8.73 -10.03 12.28
CA LEU A 23 -8.56 -11.36 12.85
C LEU A 23 -7.09 -11.82 12.95
N GLY A 24 -6.12 -10.97 12.59
CA GLY A 24 -4.68 -11.21 12.75
C GLY A 24 -3.98 -11.81 11.53
N PHE A 25 -4.59 -11.74 10.35
CA PHE A 25 -4.00 -12.26 9.12
C PHE A 25 -3.18 -11.18 8.38
N ARG A 26 -2.08 -11.58 7.74
CA ARG A 26 -1.40 -10.79 6.71
C ARG A 26 -2.15 -11.01 5.39
N ALA A 27 -3.05 -10.10 5.04
CA ALA A 27 -3.91 -10.22 3.86
C ALA A 27 -3.47 -9.30 2.71
N GLN A 28 -3.83 -9.66 1.48
CA GLN A 28 -3.63 -8.86 0.27
C GLN A 28 -4.81 -9.04 -0.68
N ILE A 29 -5.33 -7.93 -1.22
CA ILE A 29 -6.33 -7.96 -2.31
C ILE A 29 -5.64 -8.34 -3.62
N THR A 30 -6.19 -9.31 -4.34
CA THR A 30 -5.68 -9.77 -5.64
C THR A 30 -6.22 -8.88 -6.77
N LYS A 31 -5.56 -8.92 -7.93
CA LYS A 31 -6.12 -8.31 -9.15
C LYS A 31 -6.97 -9.35 -9.86
N ALA A 32 -8.07 -8.90 -10.47
CA ALA A 32 -9.11 -9.73 -11.10
C ALA A 32 -8.70 -10.60 -12.31
N SER A 33 -7.43 -10.99 -12.48
CA SER A 33 -7.00 -11.85 -13.59
C SER A 33 -6.14 -13.02 -13.13
N GLY A 34 -6.59 -14.25 -13.44
CA GLY A 34 -5.76 -15.45 -13.42
C GLY A 34 -5.76 -16.29 -12.14
N ASP A 35 -6.29 -15.77 -11.04
CA ASP A 35 -6.21 -16.42 -9.71
C ASP A 35 -7.40 -17.33 -9.34
N GLY A 36 -8.16 -17.82 -10.33
CA GLY A 36 -9.28 -18.73 -10.08
C GLY A 36 -10.48 -18.10 -9.35
N GLY A 37 -10.60 -16.77 -9.41
CA GLY A 37 -11.69 -16.03 -8.77
C GLY A 37 -11.48 -15.75 -7.28
N VAL A 38 -10.26 -15.87 -6.77
CA VAL A 38 -9.87 -15.44 -5.41
C VAL A 38 -9.68 -13.94 -5.40
N ASP A 39 -10.31 -13.24 -4.46
CA ASP A 39 -10.27 -11.78 -4.32
C ASP A 39 -9.28 -11.32 -3.23
N ILE A 40 -9.03 -12.17 -2.23
CA ILE A 40 -8.09 -11.90 -1.14
C ILE A 40 -7.25 -13.15 -0.86
N VAL A 41 -5.95 -12.95 -0.73
CA VAL A 41 -5.01 -13.97 -0.24
C VAL A 41 -4.57 -13.56 1.16
N ALA A 42 -4.71 -14.44 2.14
CA ALA A 42 -4.36 -14.16 3.52
C ALA A 42 -3.45 -15.24 4.10
N ASN A 43 -2.40 -14.83 4.81
CA ASN A 43 -1.52 -15.73 5.54
C ASN A 43 -1.73 -15.52 7.04
N TYR A 44 -1.86 -16.61 7.78
CA TYR A 44 -1.84 -16.59 9.23
C TYR A 44 -0.48 -17.09 9.70
N GLU A 45 0.19 -16.32 10.56
CA GLU A 45 1.55 -16.63 11.06
C GLU A 45 1.53 -16.78 12.57
N GLY A 46 0.80 -17.78 13.07
CA GLY A 46 0.82 -18.17 14.48
C GLY A 46 1.96 -19.15 14.81
N LEU A 47 2.39 -19.15 16.07
CA LEU A 47 3.46 -20.04 16.55
C LEU A 47 3.12 -21.54 16.41
N LEU A 48 1.83 -21.89 16.50
CA LEU A 48 1.35 -23.27 16.41
C LEU A 48 0.61 -23.57 15.10
N PHE A 49 0.05 -22.53 14.47
CA PHE A 49 -0.75 -22.65 13.26
C PHE A 49 -0.29 -21.59 12.29
N ASN A 50 0.15 -22.01 11.11
CA ASN A 50 0.44 -21.12 10.01
C ASN A 50 -0.17 -21.67 8.72
N GLY A 51 -0.39 -20.80 7.74
CA GLY A 51 -0.84 -21.27 6.44
C GLY A 51 -1.57 -20.23 5.61
N LEU A 52 -1.71 -20.60 4.33
CA LEU A 52 -2.34 -19.80 3.30
C LEU A 52 -3.87 -20.00 3.29
N TYR A 53 -4.60 -18.89 3.24
CA TYR A 53 -6.04 -18.84 3.12
C TYR A 53 -6.41 -18.10 1.83
N LEU A 54 -7.34 -18.65 1.07
CA LEU A 54 -7.83 -18.05 -0.16
C LEU A 54 -9.28 -17.63 0.04
N ILE A 55 -9.57 -16.35 -0.14
CA ILE A 55 -10.88 -15.79 0.15
C ILE A 55 -11.49 -15.24 -1.14
N GLN A 56 -12.74 -15.62 -1.39
CA GLN A 56 -13.54 -15.14 -2.51
C GLN A 56 -14.78 -14.41 -1.97
N CYS A 57 -15.05 -13.24 -2.53
CA CYS A 57 -16.10 -12.31 -2.14
C CYS A 57 -17.17 -12.28 -3.23
N LYS A 58 -18.41 -12.63 -2.88
CA LYS A 58 -19.56 -12.62 -3.80
C LYS A 58 -20.65 -11.70 -3.28
N ARG A 59 -20.64 -10.45 -3.76
CA ARG A 59 -21.72 -9.48 -3.49
C ARG A 59 -22.95 -9.77 -4.35
N TRP A 60 -23.82 -10.64 -3.86
CA TRP A 60 -24.91 -11.25 -4.64
C TRP A 60 -26.27 -11.01 -3.98
N LYS A 61 -27.32 -11.01 -4.80
CA LYS A 61 -28.72 -11.02 -4.34
C LYS A 61 -29.28 -12.44 -4.30
N ALA A 62 -28.92 -13.27 -5.28
CA ALA A 62 -29.31 -14.68 -5.34
C ALA A 62 -28.40 -15.57 -4.49
N LYS A 63 -28.87 -16.78 -4.19
CA LYS A 63 -28.09 -17.77 -3.44
C LYS A 63 -26.85 -18.19 -4.21
N VAL A 64 -25.74 -18.40 -3.48
CA VAL A 64 -24.49 -18.93 -4.05
C VAL A 64 -24.60 -20.44 -4.25
N GLY A 65 -24.28 -20.88 -5.47
CA GLY A 65 -24.35 -22.28 -5.89
C GLY A 65 -23.06 -23.05 -5.66
N GLU A 66 -23.16 -24.38 -5.71
CA GLU A 66 -22.02 -25.31 -5.63
C GLU A 66 -20.89 -25.05 -6.66
N PRO A 67 -21.15 -24.61 -7.91
CA PRO A 67 -20.08 -24.34 -8.87
C PRO A 67 -19.01 -23.36 -8.37
N GLU A 68 -19.43 -22.31 -7.66
CA GLU A 68 -18.50 -21.29 -7.11
C GLU A 68 -17.56 -21.91 -6.07
N LEU A 69 -18.08 -22.82 -5.24
CA LEU A 69 -17.28 -23.53 -4.25
C LEU A 69 -16.33 -24.54 -4.90
N ARG A 70 -16.77 -25.18 -6.00
CA ARG A 70 -15.95 -26.14 -6.75
C ARG A 70 -14.73 -25.44 -7.36
N ASP A 71 -14.92 -24.26 -7.95
CA ASP A 71 -13.85 -23.47 -8.54
C ASP A 71 -12.86 -23.00 -7.46
N LEU A 72 -13.37 -22.49 -6.33
CA LEU A 72 -12.54 -22.12 -5.19
C LEU A 72 -11.76 -23.33 -4.65
N TYR A 73 -12.39 -24.49 -4.50
CA TYR A 73 -11.74 -25.71 -4.03
C TYR A 73 -10.61 -26.18 -4.95
N GLY A 74 -10.80 -26.03 -6.27
CA GLY A 74 -9.74 -26.29 -7.25
C GLY A 74 -8.51 -25.42 -7.01
N THR A 75 -8.72 -24.15 -6.67
CA THR A 75 -7.64 -23.19 -6.40
C THR A 75 -6.97 -23.43 -5.04
N VAL A 76 -7.76 -23.80 -4.02
CA VAL A 76 -7.22 -24.22 -2.70
C VAL A 76 -6.29 -25.41 -2.86
N THR A 77 -6.72 -26.41 -3.62
CA THR A 77 -5.93 -27.61 -3.87
C THR A 77 -4.67 -27.30 -4.70
N SER A 78 -4.79 -26.49 -5.75
CA SER A 78 -3.65 -26.16 -6.62
C SER A 78 -2.58 -25.30 -5.92
N LYS A 79 -3.00 -24.37 -5.05
CA LYS A 79 -2.09 -23.51 -4.28
C LYS A 79 -1.65 -24.11 -2.94
N ASN A 80 -2.06 -25.36 -2.65
CA ASN A 80 -1.84 -26.03 -1.36
C ASN A 80 -2.23 -25.14 -0.16
N ALA A 81 -3.35 -24.42 -0.31
CA ALA A 81 -3.85 -23.54 0.73
C ALA A 81 -4.48 -24.35 1.86
N LEU A 82 -4.31 -23.87 3.09
CA LEU A 82 -4.86 -24.51 4.28
C LEU A 82 -6.39 -24.50 4.26
N LYS A 83 -6.99 -23.40 3.77
CA LYS A 83 -8.45 -23.27 3.69
C LYS A 83 -8.87 -22.24 2.63
N GLY A 84 -9.96 -22.54 1.91
CA GLY A 84 -10.70 -21.58 1.08
C GLY A 84 -11.90 -21.04 1.84
N ILE A 85 -12.20 -19.76 1.66
CA ILE A 85 -13.32 -19.11 2.35
C ILE A 85 -14.15 -18.36 1.31
N LEU A 86 -15.43 -18.71 1.20
CA LEU A 86 -16.35 -17.98 0.33
C LEU A 86 -17.25 -17.10 1.21
N VAL A 87 -17.18 -15.79 0.98
CA VAL A 87 -17.94 -14.77 1.71
C VAL A 87 -19.00 -14.17 0.80
N THR A 88 -20.25 -14.13 1.24
CA THR A 88 -21.34 -13.53 0.45
C THR A 88 -22.27 -12.66 1.28
N THR A 89 -22.86 -11.64 0.63
CA THR A 89 -23.94 -10.82 1.20
C THR A 89 -25.30 -11.54 1.20
N SER A 90 -25.43 -12.65 0.46
CA SER A 90 -26.65 -13.46 0.38
C SER A 90 -26.52 -14.73 1.27
N SER A 91 -27.08 -15.84 0.81
CA SER A 91 -27.05 -17.15 1.46
C SER A 91 -26.53 -18.23 0.50
N PHE A 92 -26.20 -19.40 1.03
CA PHE A 92 -25.76 -20.54 0.24
C PHE A 92 -26.95 -21.44 -0.15
N SER A 93 -26.80 -22.13 -1.28
CA SER A 93 -27.68 -23.25 -1.64
C SER A 93 -27.36 -24.47 -0.79
N ARG A 94 -28.34 -25.37 -0.62
CA ARG A 94 -28.13 -26.63 0.10
C ARG A 94 -27.02 -27.46 -0.54
N GLN A 95 -26.92 -27.44 -1.86
CA GLN A 95 -25.88 -28.13 -2.62
C GLN A 95 -24.49 -27.55 -2.32
N ALA A 96 -24.36 -26.23 -2.16
CA ALA A 96 -23.11 -25.61 -1.76
C ALA A 96 -22.69 -26.03 -0.34
N GLU A 97 -23.62 -26.05 0.61
CA GLU A 97 -23.35 -26.52 1.98
C GLU A 97 -22.99 -28.01 2.02
N GLU A 98 -23.67 -28.85 1.24
CA GLU A 98 -23.32 -30.27 1.13
C GLU A 98 -21.94 -30.47 0.50
N PHE A 99 -21.58 -29.63 -0.49
CA PHE A 99 -20.27 -29.70 -1.14
C PHE A 99 -19.13 -29.27 -0.22
N SER A 100 -19.30 -28.27 0.66
CA SER A 100 -18.21 -27.80 1.53
C SER A 100 -17.86 -28.80 2.65
N ARG A 101 -18.79 -29.65 3.06
CA ARG A 101 -18.59 -30.63 4.14
C ARG A 101 -17.40 -31.54 3.86
N GLY A 102 -16.51 -31.65 4.85
CA GLY A 102 -15.31 -32.49 4.80
C GLY A 102 -14.21 -31.98 3.87
N LYS A 103 -14.35 -30.77 3.31
CA LYS A 103 -13.31 -30.11 2.51
C LYS A 103 -12.69 -28.96 3.30
N ASN A 104 -11.52 -28.51 2.86
CA ASN A 104 -10.87 -27.30 3.37
C ASN A 104 -11.56 -26.03 2.84
N LEU A 105 -12.87 -25.94 3.04
CA LEU A 105 -13.72 -24.82 2.66
C LEU A 105 -14.52 -24.32 3.85
N GLU A 106 -14.70 -23.01 3.92
CA GLU A 106 -15.52 -22.32 4.90
C GLU A 106 -16.54 -21.42 4.19
N LEU A 107 -17.77 -21.38 4.70
CA LEU A 107 -18.86 -20.59 4.13
C LEU A 107 -19.25 -19.49 5.11
N ILE A 108 -19.21 -18.24 4.65
CA ILE A 108 -19.59 -17.08 5.45
C ILE A 108 -20.71 -16.34 4.70
N ASP A 109 -21.93 -16.47 5.19
CA ASP A 109 -23.11 -15.78 4.66
C ASP A 109 -23.32 -14.43 5.35
N GLY A 110 -24.32 -13.65 4.91
CA GLY A 110 -24.59 -12.32 5.47
C GLY A 110 -24.78 -12.29 7.00
N PRO A 111 -25.58 -13.21 7.59
CA PRO A 111 -25.68 -13.35 9.04
C PRO A 111 -24.35 -13.67 9.72
N LYS A 112 -23.61 -14.68 9.24
CA LYS A 112 -22.33 -15.06 9.84
C LYS A 112 -21.28 -13.96 9.72
N LEU A 113 -21.26 -13.26 8.59
CA LEU A 113 -20.39 -12.11 8.38
C LEU A 113 -20.69 -11.01 9.40
N ASN A 114 -21.95 -10.71 9.67
CA ASN A 114 -22.32 -9.76 10.72
C ASN A 114 -21.86 -10.19 12.11
N GLU A 115 -21.97 -11.49 12.45
CA GLU A 115 -21.43 -12.01 13.71
C GLU A 115 -19.92 -11.81 13.82
N LEU A 116 -19.18 -12.15 12.76
CA LEU A 116 -17.73 -11.99 12.72
C LEU A 116 -17.30 -10.53 12.80
N LEU A 117 -18.01 -9.64 12.11
CA LEU A 117 -17.76 -8.20 12.17
C LEU A 117 -17.98 -7.67 13.59
N ARG A 118 -19.06 -8.07 14.26
CA ARG A 118 -19.30 -7.70 15.67
C ARG A 118 -18.24 -8.26 16.61
N ALA A 119 -17.87 -9.53 16.45
CA ALA A 119 -16.83 -10.16 17.25
C ALA A 119 -15.46 -9.49 17.04
N ALA A 120 -15.22 -8.95 15.85
CA ALA A 120 -14.04 -8.16 15.51
C ALA A 120 -14.18 -6.66 15.88
N GLU A 121 -15.23 -6.28 16.61
CA GLU A 121 -15.56 -4.90 17.02
C GLU A 121 -15.71 -3.92 15.84
N MET A 122 -16.17 -4.41 14.69
CA MET A 122 -16.46 -3.63 13.48
C MET A 122 -17.94 -3.24 13.44
N ASP A 123 -18.34 -2.24 14.24
CA ASP A 123 -19.73 -1.75 14.32
C ASP A 123 -20.02 -0.47 13.48
N ASN A 124 -21.32 -0.23 13.25
CA ASN A 124 -21.92 0.63 12.21
C ASN A 124 -21.68 2.15 12.29
N THR A 125 -20.73 2.61 13.10
CA THR A 125 -20.28 4.01 13.16
C THR A 125 -19.00 4.26 12.35
N ALA A 126 -18.51 3.26 11.59
CA ALA A 126 -17.20 3.31 10.97
C ALA A 126 -17.18 3.20 9.42
N PHE A 127 -18.34 3.26 8.75
CA PHE A 127 -18.39 3.24 7.26
C PHE A 127 -18.71 4.60 6.62
N SER A 128 -19.09 5.61 7.40
CA SER A 128 -18.96 7.02 7.00
C SER A 128 -17.98 7.69 7.93
N GLY A 129 -16.71 7.75 7.52
CA GLY A 129 -15.70 8.51 8.24
C GLY A 129 -15.20 7.84 9.53
N VAL A 130 -13.92 8.04 9.78
CA VAL A 130 -13.17 7.60 10.97
C VAL A 130 -13.05 6.08 11.17
N ILE A 131 -11.82 5.63 10.97
CA ILE A 131 -11.25 4.41 11.55
C ILE A 131 -11.40 4.49 13.07
N ASN A 132 -12.41 3.84 13.60
CA ASN A 132 -12.46 3.50 15.02
C ASN A 132 -11.96 2.08 15.16
N ASN A 133 -10.69 1.97 15.52
CA ASN A 133 -10.14 0.71 15.98
C ASN A 133 -9.14 1.01 17.08
N THR A 134 -9.63 0.98 18.32
CA THR A 134 -8.85 1.20 19.54
C THR A 134 -7.74 0.16 19.74
N GLU A 135 -7.60 -0.81 18.82
CA GLU A 135 -6.51 -1.78 18.78
C GLU A 135 -5.65 -1.75 17.49
N ARG A 136 -5.88 -0.80 16.56
CA ARG A 136 -5.06 -0.68 15.32
C ARG A 136 -4.50 0.69 15.02
N VAL A 137 -4.90 1.67 15.80
CA VAL A 137 -4.35 3.02 15.69
C VAL A 137 -3.43 3.25 16.87
N GLY A 138 -2.44 2.37 17.04
CA GLY A 138 -1.45 2.47 18.13
C GLY A 138 -0.76 3.83 18.13
N PHE A 139 -0.62 4.46 16.96
CA PHE A 139 -0.11 5.83 16.87
C PHE A 139 -1.01 6.88 17.53
N LEU A 140 -2.34 6.70 17.63
CA LEU A 140 -3.20 7.65 18.37
C LEU A 140 -2.95 7.63 19.88
N GLN A 141 -2.43 6.51 20.38
CA GLN A 141 -2.02 6.37 21.78
C GLN A 141 -0.58 6.85 22.00
N SER A 142 0.18 7.10 20.92
CA SER A 142 1.55 7.60 21.03
C SER A 142 1.56 9.02 21.59
N PRO A 143 2.29 9.30 22.68
CA PRO A 143 2.46 10.66 23.20
C PRO A 143 3.12 11.62 22.20
N MET A 144 3.78 11.09 21.17
CA MET A 144 4.43 11.88 20.12
C MET A 144 3.47 12.29 19.00
N PHE A 145 2.23 11.78 19.00
CA PHE A 145 1.25 12.02 17.96
C PHE A 145 0.14 12.98 18.44
N ASP A 146 -0.19 13.96 17.60
CA ASP A 146 -1.23 14.94 17.87
C ASP A 146 -2.62 14.36 17.51
N SER A 147 -3.17 13.58 18.44
CA SER A 147 -4.44 12.88 18.27
C SER A 147 -5.63 13.86 18.20
N GLU A 148 -5.58 14.98 18.92
CA GLU A 148 -6.62 16.02 18.87
C GLU A 148 -6.69 16.67 17.48
N LYS A 149 -5.55 17.06 16.91
CA LYS A 149 -5.49 17.64 15.57
C LYS A 149 -5.89 16.64 14.51
N TYR A 150 -5.49 15.37 14.64
CA TYR A 150 -5.96 14.30 13.77
C TYR A 150 -7.49 14.19 13.79
N GLN A 151 -8.10 14.09 14.98
CA GLN A 151 -9.56 13.97 15.13
C GLN A 151 -10.30 15.21 14.60
N LEU A 152 -9.73 16.41 14.78
CA LEU A 152 -10.29 17.64 14.22
C LEU A 152 -10.29 17.59 12.68
N LEU A 153 -9.18 17.21 12.06
CA LEU A 153 -9.07 17.10 10.60
C LEU A 153 -9.95 15.99 10.06
N ALA A 154 -9.97 14.82 10.69
CA ALA A 154 -10.82 13.70 10.31
C ALA A 154 -12.31 14.11 10.30
N ARG A 155 -12.81 14.72 11.39
CA ARG A 155 -14.19 15.22 11.46
C ARG A 155 -14.53 16.22 10.35
N ARG A 156 -13.59 17.10 9.99
CA ARG A 156 -13.78 18.05 8.87
C ARG A 156 -13.90 17.34 7.54
N ILE A 157 -13.06 16.33 7.29
CA ILE A 157 -13.10 15.50 6.08
C ILE A 157 -14.43 14.74 6.00
N ASP A 158 -14.92 14.21 7.12
CA ASP A 158 -16.18 13.47 7.14
C ASP A 158 -17.38 14.40 6.89
N SER A 159 -17.30 15.65 7.35
CA SER A 159 -18.35 16.65 7.10
C SER A 159 -18.40 17.13 5.63
N ASP A 160 -17.26 17.22 4.95
CA ASP A 160 -17.18 17.57 3.53
C ASP A 160 -16.00 16.84 2.86
N PRO A 161 -16.23 15.63 2.32
CA PRO A 161 -15.19 14.83 1.68
C PRO A 161 -14.64 15.43 0.39
N LYS A 162 -15.29 16.46 -0.16
CA LYS A 162 -14.83 17.17 -1.38
C LYS A 162 -13.93 18.36 -1.04
N MET A 163 -13.78 18.71 0.23
CA MET A 163 -12.86 19.76 0.64
C MET A 163 -11.42 19.22 0.65
N GLU A 164 -10.61 19.70 -0.30
CA GLU A 164 -9.24 19.21 -0.52
C GLU A 164 -8.28 19.62 0.61
N GLN A 165 -8.46 20.82 1.16
CA GLN A 165 -7.52 21.40 2.14
C GLN A 165 -7.40 20.59 3.44
N PRO A 166 -8.49 20.15 4.11
CA PRO A 166 -8.38 19.28 5.29
C PRO A 166 -7.68 17.96 5.01
N ILE A 167 -7.89 17.37 3.83
CA ILE A 167 -7.28 16.10 3.42
C ILE A 167 -5.76 16.28 3.24
N ASN A 168 -5.35 17.34 2.54
CA ASN A 168 -3.94 17.70 2.41
C ASN A 168 -3.28 17.96 3.77
N ALA A 169 -3.96 18.70 4.66
CA ALA A 169 -3.45 18.96 6.00
C ALA A 169 -3.29 17.68 6.83
N LEU A 170 -4.22 16.73 6.70
CA LEU A 170 -4.14 15.44 7.37
C LEU A 170 -3.00 14.57 6.83
N ILE A 171 -2.89 14.44 5.50
CA ILE A 171 -1.80 13.69 4.87
C ILE A 171 -0.44 14.27 5.29
N ASN A 172 -0.31 15.60 5.32
CA ASN A 172 0.92 16.26 5.74
C ASN A 172 1.27 15.97 7.21
N LEU A 173 0.30 16.08 8.12
CA LEU A 173 0.47 15.74 9.52
C LEU A 173 0.96 14.29 9.69
N LEU A 174 0.32 13.36 8.99
CA LEU A 174 0.65 11.94 9.09
C LEU A 174 2.07 11.64 8.57
N MET A 175 2.43 12.13 7.38
CA MET A 175 3.77 11.92 6.80
C MET A 175 4.88 12.55 7.64
N GLU A 176 4.63 13.72 8.23
CA GLU A 176 5.56 14.38 9.17
C GLU A 176 5.80 13.48 10.38
N LYS A 177 4.73 12.93 10.96
CA LYS A 177 4.80 12.06 12.14
C LYS A 177 5.41 10.70 11.86
N VAL A 178 5.23 10.13 10.66
CA VAL A 178 5.95 8.92 10.23
C VAL A 178 7.45 9.13 10.35
N PHE A 179 7.96 10.27 9.88
CA PHE A 179 9.40 10.56 9.95
C PHE A 179 9.88 10.84 11.38
N GLU A 180 9.08 11.55 12.18
CA GLU A 180 9.44 11.84 13.57
C GLU A 180 9.56 10.55 14.40
N ILE A 181 8.55 9.68 14.30
CA ILE A 181 8.48 8.40 15.02
C ILE A 181 9.53 7.40 14.49
N GLY A 182 9.82 7.41 13.19
CA GLY A 182 10.84 6.53 12.60
C GLY A 182 10.38 5.07 12.51
N ALA A 183 11.27 4.12 12.80
CA ALA A 183 11.02 2.69 12.62
C ALA A 183 9.76 2.16 13.33
N ASP A 184 9.38 2.73 14.48
CA ASP A 184 8.18 2.32 15.24
C ASP A 184 6.88 2.63 14.48
N ALA A 185 6.92 3.52 13.48
CA ALA A 185 5.77 3.82 12.62
C ALA A 185 5.35 2.63 11.75
N ARG A 186 6.23 1.63 11.56
CA ARG A 186 5.96 0.42 10.77
C ARG A 186 4.99 -0.53 11.46
N THR A 187 4.88 -0.47 12.78
CA THR A 187 4.11 -1.45 13.56
C THR A 187 2.94 -0.83 14.33
N ASN A 188 2.84 0.51 14.36
CA ASN A 188 1.81 1.21 15.12
C ASN A 188 0.58 1.66 14.29
N GLY A 189 0.54 1.29 13.00
CA GLY A 189 -0.53 1.61 12.06
C GLY A 189 -0.47 3.00 11.43
N LEU A 190 0.55 3.82 11.73
CA LEU A 190 0.64 5.18 11.21
C LEU A 190 0.90 5.22 9.71
N ILE A 191 1.82 4.38 9.24
CA ILE A 191 2.14 4.30 7.81
C ILE A 191 0.91 3.81 7.02
N ASP A 192 0.20 2.79 7.53
CA ASP A 192 -1.01 2.25 6.90
C ASP A 192 -2.11 3.32 6.79
N GLU A 193 -2.32 4.08 7.87
CA GLU A 193 -3.27 5.20 7.85
C GLU A 193 -2.84 6.26 6.83
N THR A 194 -1.56 6.59 6.78
CA THR A 194 -1.03 7.58 5.82
C THR A 194 -1.29 7.14 4.38
N ILE A 195 -0.98 5.88 4.06
CA ILE A 195 -1.21 5.26 2.75
C ILE A 195 -2.71 5.27 2.42
N ALA A 196 -3.58 4.93 3.37
CA ALA A 196 -5.03 4.95 3.17
C ALA A 196 -5.54 6.37 2.81
N ARG A 197 -5.08 7.41 3.53
CA ARG A 197 -5.44 8.80 3.23
C ARG A 197 -4.95 9.28 1.88
N ILE A 198 -3.72 8.92 1.48
CA ILE A 198 -3.19 9.25 0.15
C ILE A 198 -4.00 8.58 -0.95
N ASN A 199 -4.36 7.30 -0.79
CA ASN A 199 -5.18 6.57 -1.74
C ASN A 199 -6.60 7.16 -1.87
N GLY A 200 -7.21 7.55 -0.75
CA GLY A 200 -8.50 8.25 -0.75
C GLY A 200 -8.43 9.58 -1.50
N TYR A 201 -7.38 10.37 -1.25
CA TYR A 201 -7.14 11.62 -1.99
C TYR A 201 -7.01 11.37 -3.50
N ASN A 202 -6.26 10.35 -3.91
CA ASN A 202 -6.08 10.02 -5.33
C ASN A 202 -7.41 9.68 -6.02
N GLN A 203 -8.29 8.93 -5.33
CA GLN A 203 -9.62 8.57 -5.83
C GLN A 203 -10.53 9.79 -6.02
N ILE A 204 -10.48 10.75 -5.08
CA ILE A 204 -11.37 11.91 -5.10
C ILE A 204 -10.86 13.02 -6.05
N PHE A 205 -9.57 13.33 -6.01
CA PHE A 205 -9.03 14.56 -6.64
C PHE A 205 -8.14 14.32 -7.86
N ALA A 206 -7.78 13.06 -8.17
CA ALA A 206 -6.76 12.74 -9.18
C ALA A 206 -7.17 11.62 -10.17
N ALA A 207 -8.43 11.19 -10.15
CA ALA A 207 -8.94 10.14 -11.03
C ALA A 207 -9.08 10.53 -12.52
N GLY A 208 -9.10 11.83 -12.85
CA GLY A 208 -9.31 12.29 -14.22
C GLY A 208 -8.04 12.43 -15.07
N LYS A 209 -8.25 12.92 -16.30
CA LYS A 209 -7.22 13.05 -17.34
C LYS A 209 -6.68 14.48 -17.51
N THR A 210 -7.21 15.46 -16.78
CA THR A 210 -6.75 16.86 -16.86
C THR A 210 -5.31 16.97 -16.37
N LYS A 211 -4.57 17.97 -16.87
CA LYS A 211 -3.18 18.21 -16.44
C LYS A 211 -3.06 18.30 -14.92
N VAL A 212 -3.95 19.06 -14.27
CA VAL A 212 -4.00 19.20 -12.80
C VAL A 212 -4.22 17.86 -12.09
N MET A 213 -5.14 17.02 -12.58
CA MET A 213 -5.39 15.70 -11.99
C MET A 213 -4.21 14.75 -12.17
N LYS A 214 -3.51 14.80 -13.31
CA LYS A 214 -2.27 14.05 -13.55
C LYS A 214 -1.15 14.48 -12.61
N GLU A 215 -0.96 15.80 -12.43
CA GLU A 215 0.04 16.35 -11.50
C GLU A 215 -0.24 15.89 -10.05
N ARG A 216 -1.51 15.94 -9.62
CA ARG A 216 -1.93 15.41 -8.32
C ARG A 216 -1.66 13.91 -8.20
N ARG A 217 -1.98 13.13 -9.23
CA ARG A 217 -1.74 11.68 -9.23
C ARG A 217 -0.25 11.38 -9.10
N ASN A 218 0.60 12.05 -9.88
CA ASN A 218 2.06 11.92 -9.78
C ASN A 218 2.58 12.25 -8.37
N GLN A 219 2.06 13.31 -7.76
CA GLN A 219 2.38 13.66 -6.37
C GLN A 219 1.97 12.55 -5.39
N THR A 220 0.77 11.97 -5.55
CA THR A 220 0.33 10.86 -4.68
C THR A 220 1.20 9.62 -4.84
N TYR A 221 1.63 9.27 -6.05
CA TYR A 221 2.55 8.16 -6.27
C TYR A 221 3.92 8.40 -5.62
N PHE A 222 4.42 9.64 -5.67
CA PHE A 222 5.63 10.02 -4.95
C PHE A 222 5.46 9.88 -3.43
N TYR A 223 4.33 10.31 -2.86
CA TYR A 223 4.04 10.15 -1.43
C TYR A 223 3.92 8.67 -1.03
N LEU A 224 3.21 7.87 -1.82
CA LEU A 224 3.12 6.42 -1.61
C LEU A 224 4.50 5.76 -1.68
N ALA A 225 5.34 6.13 -2.64
CA ALA A 225 6.70 5.61 -2.73
C ALA A 225 7.52 5.93 -1.47
N ALA A 226 7.42 7.15 -0.95
CA ALA A 226 8.11 7.54 0.29
C ALA A 226 7.59 6.77 1.52
N MET A 227 6.27 6.56 1.62
CA MET A 227 5.68 5.79 2.72
C MET A 227 6.08 4.31 2.67
N GLU A 228 6.05 3.70 1.48
CA GLU A 228 6.47 2.30 1.31
C GLU A 228 7.98 2.13 1.55
N LEU A 229 8.79 3.14 1.19
CA LEU A 229 10.22 3.16 1.53
C LEU A 229 10.43 3.19 3.05
N ALA A 230 9.67 4.03 3.76
CA ALA A 230 9.68 4.07 5.22
C ALA A 230 9.19 2.74 5.83
N ASN A 231 8.24 2.07 5.17
CA ASN A 231 7.69 0.77 5.55
C ASN A 231 8.60 -0.43 5.25
N ALA A 232 9.80 -0.19 4.71
CA ALA A 232 10.69 -1.24 4.18
C ALA A 232 10.10 -2.09 3.04
N ASN A 233 9.04 -1.62 2.38
CA ASN A 233 8.43 -2.27 1.23
C ASN A 233 9.03 -1.72 -0.07
N TYR A 234 10.30 -2.05 -0.32
CA TYR A 234 11.07 -1.47 -1.43
C TYR A 234 10.49 -1.82 -2.80
N GLY A 235 9.88 -3.00 -2.92
CA GLY A 235 9.16 -3.42 -4.12
C GLY A 235 8.00 -2.49 -4.45
N LYS A 236 7.15 -2.20 -3.47
CA LYS A 236 5.99 -1.33 -3.68
C LYS A 236 6.39 0.13 -3.85
N ALA A 237 7.43 0.57 -3.16
CA ALA A 237 8.03 1.89 -3.36
C ALA A 237 8.46 2.06 -4.83
N TYR A 238 9.17 1.07 -5.38
CA TYR A 238 9.60 1.06 -6.77
C TYR A 238 8.42 1.07 -7.75
N GLU A 239 7.41 0.20 -7.53
CA GLU A 239 6.20 0.13 -8.36
C GLU A 239 5.46 1.47 -8.40
N ASN A 240 5.39 2.20 -7.28
CA ASN A 240 4.74 3.50 -7.24
C ASN A 240 5.52 4.56 -8.02
N LEU A 241 6.87 4.56 -7.95
CA LEU A 241 7.68 5.46 -8.76
C LEU A 241 7.49 5.23 -10.27
N LEU A 242 7.37 3.97 -10.70
CA LEU A 242 7.12 3.61 -12.11
C LEU A 242 5.79 4.11 -12.65
N LYS A 243 4.81 4.39 -11.79
CA LYS A 243 3.49 4.90 -12.21
C LYS A 243 3.47 6.40 -12.50
N ILE A 244 4.56 7.12 -12.19
CA ILE A 244 4.63 8.56 -12.38
C ILE A 244 4.71 8.88 -13.88
N GLU A 245 3.75 9.66 -14.37
CA GLU A 245 3.65 10.05 -15.78
C GLU A 245 4.54 11.27 -16.10
N PHE A 246 5.16 11.29 -17.28
CA PHE A 246 5.91 12.43 -17.82
C PHE A 246 5.05 13.30 -18.77
N PRO A 247 5.37 14.59 -18.98
CA PRO A 247 6.54 15.33 -18.48
C PRO A 247 6.39 15.83 -17.04
N LEU A 248 7.52 15.99 -16.37
CA LEU A 248 7.62 16.47 -14.99
C LEU A 248 8.42 17.77 -14.92
N ALA A 249 8.19 18.57 -13.87
CA ALA A 249 9.10 19.66 -13.54
C ALA A 249 10.48 19.09 -13.16
N ILE A 250 11.56 19.83 -13.47
CA ILE A 250 12.95 19.40 -13.25
C ILE A 250 13.19 18.91 -11.80
N GLY A 251 12.66 19.63 -10.81
CA GLY A 251 12.79 19.25 -9.40
C GLY A 251 12.07 17.95 -9.03
N GLN A 252 10.94 17.65 -9.66
CA GLN A 252 10.21 16.39 -9.46
C GLN A 252 10.99 15.22 -10.08
N ALA A 253 11.52 15.41 -11.28
CA ALA A 253 12.34 14.41 -11.95
C ALA A 253 13.62 14.09 -11.14
N MET A 254 14.30 15.12 -10.59
CA MET A 254 15.44 14.92 -9.67
C MET A 254 15.03 14.09 -8.44
N SER A 255 13.89 14.42 -7.84
CA SER A 255 13.40 13.73 -6.64
C SER A 255 13.17 12.25 -6.90
N ILE A 256 12.56 11.91 -8.04
CA ILE A 256 12.30 10.53 -8.44
C ILE A 256 13.60 9.76 -8.71
N GLN A 257 14.56 10.37 -9.40
CA GLN A 257 15.87 9.76 -9.63
C GLN A 257 16.60 9.43 -8.32
N ARG A 258 16.58 10.36 -7.35
CA ARG A 258 17.14 10.13 -6.02
C ARG A 258 16.46 8.94 -5.31
N CYS A 259 15.14 8.80 -5.43
CA CYS A 259 14.43 7.64 -4.88
C CYS A 259 14.83 6.32 -5.54
N PHE A 260 14.97 6.27 -6.87
CA PHE A 260 15.46 5.07 -7.57
C PHE A 260 16.88 4.70 -7.14
N ILE A 261 17.79 5.68 -7.05
CA ILE A 261 19.16 5.48 -6.55
C ILE A 261 19.13 4.93 -5.13
N THR A 262 18.27 5.48 -4.28
CA THR A 262 18.10 5.04 -2.88
C THR A 262 17.68 3.57 -2.81
N ILE A 263 16.66 3.18 -3.57
CA ILE A 263 16.18 1.79 -3.60
C ILE A 263 17.26 0.85 -4.13
N ALA A 264 17.93 1.22 -5.24
CA ALA A 264 18.99 0.40 -5.82
C ALA A 264 20.16 0.21 -4.85
N TYR A 265 20.55 1.27 -4.12
CA TYR A 265 21.58 1.21 -3.09
C TYR A 265 21.17 0.32 -1.91
N ILE A 266 19.98 0.53 -1.34
CA ILE A 266 19.46 -0.27 -0.21
C ILE A 266 19.44 -1.75 -0.58
N LEU A 267 18.97 -2.07 -1.78
CA LEU A 267 18.82 -3.46 -2.21
C LEU A 267 20.14 -4.10 -2.67
N GLY A 268 21.25 -3.36 -2.74
CA GLY A 268 22.52 -3.87 -3.24
C GLY A 268 22.46 -4.25 -4.73
N LEU A 269 21.77 -3.45 -5.53
CA LEU A 269 21.64 -3.64 -6.98
C LEU A 269 22.76 -2.89 -7.70
N ASP A 270 24.01 -3.34 -7.56
CA ASP A 270 25.20 -2.58 -8.00
C ASP A 270 25.19 -2.17 -9.48
N THR A 271 24.76 -3.08 -10.36
CA THR A 271 24.65 -2.80 -11.80
C THR A 271 23.61 -1.72 -12.08
N GLU A 272 22.47 -1.78 -11.40
CA GLU A 272 21.37 -0.83 -11.53
C GLU A 272 21.75 0.54 -10.96
N LEU A 273 22.35 0.54 -9.78
CA LEU A 273 22.86 1.74 -9.13
C LEU A 273 23.85 2.48 -10.04
N LYS A 274 24.83 1.77 -10.60
CA LYS A 274 25.78 2.38 -11.54
C LYS A 274 25.09 2.95 -12.77
N ARG A 275 24.07 2.27 -13.29
CA ARG A 275 23.28 2.74 -14.45
C ARG A 275 22.56 4.04 -14.13
N LEU A 276 21.79 4.07 -13.04
CA LEU A 276 21.01 5.23 -12.60
C LEU A 276 21.92 6.45 -12.36
N LEU A 277 23.09 6.26 -11.75
CA LEU A 277 24.08 7.32 -11.56
C LEU A 277 24.58 7.89 -12.90
N MET A 278 24.87 7.03 -13.88
CA MET A 278 25.30 7.47 -15.22
C MET A 278 24.17 8.17 -15.99
N GLU A 279 22.92 7.73 -15.86
CA GLU A 279 21.76 8.38 -16.46
C GLU A 279 21.53 9.78 -15.89
N CYS A 280 21.69 9.95 -14.57
CA CYS A 280 21.64 11.28 -13.95
C CYS A 280 22.68 12.24 -14.54
N ILE A 281 23.91 11.76 -14.79
CA ILE A 281 25.00 12.55 -15.38
C ILE A 281 24.70 12.91 -16.83
N LYS A 282 24.18 11.97 -17.61
CA LYS A 282 23.81 12.19 -19.03
C LYS A 282 22.64 13.17 -19.18
N GLY A 283 21.81 13.32 -18.15
CA GLY A 283 20.58 14.07 -18.19
C GLY A 283 19.41 13.25 -18.75
N ILE A 284 18.19 13.63 -18.35
CA ILE A 284 16.96 12.98 -18.80
C ILE A 284 16.65 13.50 -20.20
N ARG A 285 16.70 12.62 -21.20
CA ARG A 285 16.22 12.94 -22.55
C ARG A 285 14.72 12.72 -22.63
N PHE A 286 14.00 13.75 -23.03
CA PHE A 286 12.58 13.66 -23.36
C PHE A 286 12.40 13.26 -24.82
N ASN A 287 11.24 12.67 -25.14
CA ASN A 287 10.90 12.22 -26.49
C ASN A 287 10.89 13.35 -27.54
N ASN A 288 10.82 14.61 -27.10
CA ASN A 288 10.91 15.79 -27.96
C ASN A 288 12.37 16.22 -28.27
N GLY A 289 13.37 15.50 -27.75
CA GLY A 289 14.80 15.80 -27.95
C GLY A 289 15.42 16.68 -26.86
N ASP A 290 14.63 17.26 -25.97
CA ASP A 290 15.15 18.08 -24.88
C ASP A 290 15.87 17.22 -23.85
N THR A 291 17.04 17.70 -23.38
CA THR A 291 17.75 17.07 -22.27
C THR A 291 17.65 17.95 -21.04
N VAL A 292 17.01 17.45 -19.99
CA VAL A 292 16.96 18.12 -18.69
C VAL A 292 18.12 17.62 -17.84
N THR A 293 18.90 18.56 -17.32
CA THR A 293 20.00 18.28 -16.41
C THR A 293 19.74 18.92 -15.05
N HIS A 294 20.26 18.30 -14.00
CA HIS A 294 20.21 18.85 -12.65
C HIS A 294 21.64 19.00 -12.10
N PRO A 295 22.24 20.19 -12.11
CA PRO A 295 23.66 20.38 -11.80
C PRO A 295 24.10 19.79 -10.45
N VAL A 296 23.27 19.93 -9.41
CA VAL A 296 23.57 19.39 -8.07
C VAL A 296 23.64 17.85 -8.10
N LEU A 297 22.58 17.18 -8.56
CA LEU A 297 22.55 15.72 -8.67
C LEU A 297 23.65 15.19 -9.59
N ILE A 298 23.96 15.87 -10.70
CA ILE A 298 25.09 15.51 -11.58
C ILE A 298 26.41 15.54 -10.81
N SER A 299 26.65 16.60 -10.04
CA SER A 299 27.86 16.74 -9.22
C SER A 299 27.98 15.60 -8.20
N GLU A 300 26.90 15.31 -7.47
CA GLU A 300 26.88 14.22 -6.48
C GLU A 300 27.09 12.85 -7.13
N CYS A 301 26.35 12.53 -8.21
CA CYS A 301 26.49 11.27 -8.93
C CYS A 301 27.91 11.10 -9.50
N THR A 302 28.53 12.18 -9.98
CA THR A 302 29.92 12.17 -10.46
C THR A 302 30.90 11.85 -9.33
N LYS A 303 30.75 12.49 -8.17
CA LYS A 303 31.59 12.23 -6.99
C LYS A 303 31.43 10.79 -6.49
N ILE A 304 30.21 10.27 -6.50
CA ILE A 304 29.92 8.87 -6.13
C ILE A 304 30.64 7.90 -7.08
N LEU A 305 30.55 8.11 -8.40
CA LEU A 305 31.24 7.26 -9.37
C LEU A 305 32.77 7.36 -9.31
N GLN A 306 33.30 8.52 -8.90
CA GLN A 306 34.74 8.74 -8.67
C GLN A 306 35.22 8.20 -7.30
N GLY A 307 34.31 7.74 -6.44
CA GLY A 307 34.64 7.28 -5.09
C GLY A 307 34.98 8.38 -4.09
N THR A 308 34.75 9.65 -4.43
CA THR A 308 35.00 10.82 -3.55
C THR A 308 33.82 11.17 -2.66
N MET A 309 32.67 10.51 -2.86
CA MET A 309 31.48 10.61 -2.03
C MET A 309 30.85 9.22 -1.88
N LYS A 310 30.35 8.87 -0.69
CA LYS A 310 29.60 7.63 -0.48
C LYS A 310 28.15 7.80 -0.88
N VAL A 311 27.52 6.73 -1.35
CA VAL A 311 26.12 6.77 -1.82
C VAL A 311 25.15 7.18 -0.70
N HIS A 312 25.39 6.73 0.54
CA HIS A 312 24.57 7.11 1.69
C HIS A 312 24.72 8.58 2.12
N GLU A 313 25.65 9.34 1.53
CA GLU A 313 25.76 10.79 1.72
C GLU A 313 24.88 11.58 0.76
N LEU A 314 24.29 10.91 -0.24
CA LEU A 314 23.39 11.53 -1.21
C LEU A 314 22.17 12.09 -0.48
N GLU A 315 21.77 13.29 -0.87
CA GLU A 315 20.50 13.86 -0.42
C GLU A 315 19.31 13.16 -1.09
N ILE A 316 18.24 12.92 -0.35
CA ILE A 316 17.02 12.28 -0.81
C ILE A 316 15.82 13.15 -0.46
N PRO A 317 14.80 13.17 -1.33
CA PRO A 317 13.58 13.91 -1.03
C PRO A 317 12.75 13.11 -0.02
N TYR A 318 12.04 13.83 0.85
CA TYR A 318 10.98 13.28 1.67
C TYR A 318 9.81 14.27 1.68
N PRO A 319 8.56 13.80 1.63
CA PRO A 319 7.40 14.69 1.58
C PRO A 319 7.42 15.77 2.67
N ASN A 320 7.13 17.01 2.28
CA ASN A 320 7.05 18.19 3.15
C ASN A 320 8.33 18.53 3.95
N ARG A 321 9.50 18.04 3.51
CA ARG A 321 10.78 18.37 4.13
C ARG A 321 11.75 18.92 3.10
N GLN A 322 12.75 19.63 3.60
CA GLN A 322 13.96 19.87 2.82
C GLN A 322 14.65 18.54 2.53
N MET A 323 15.52 18.54 1.52
CA MET A 323 16.35 17.39 1.19
C MET A 323 17.08 16.87 2.44
N LEU A 324 17.07 15.55 2.62
CA LEU A 324 17.63 14.87 3.78
C LEU A 324 18.81 14.01 3.35
N LYS A 325 19.85 13.83 4.15
CA LYS A 325 20.86 12.82 3.81
C LYS A 325 20.24 11.42 3.89
N MET A 326 20.60 10.56 2.93
CA MET A 326 20.18 9.16 2.95
C MET A 326 20.60 8.47 4.25
N SER A 327 21.77 8.78 4.80
CA SER A 327 22.24 8.29 6.10
C SER A 327 21.26 8.58 7.24
N ASP A 328 20.65 9.77 7.24
CA ASP A 328 19.74 10.19 8.31
C ASP A 328 18.41 9.45 8.20
N PHE A 329 17.94 9.26 6.96
CA PHE A 329 16.78 8.42 6.68
C PHE A 329 17.01 6.97 7.12
N LEU A 330 18.15 6.38 6.75
CA LEU A 330 18.53 5.02 7.14
C LEU A 330 18.74 4.86 8.65
N GLY A 331 19.18 5.92 9.33
CA GLY A 331 19.28 5.96 10.78
C GLY A 331 17.92 5.91 11.47
N LYS A 332 16.91 6.59 10.90
CA LYS A 332 15.52 6.56 11.40
C LYS A 332 14.77 5.29 11.05
N PHE A 333 14.96 4.79 9.83
CA PHE A 333 14.27 3.64 9.28
C PHE A 333 15.24 2.49 9.08
N ARG A 334 15.70 1.89 10.19
CA ARG A 334 16.69 0.80 10.16
C ARG A 334 16.25 -0.33 9.23
N ILE A 335 17.20 -0.85 8.46
CA ILE A 335 16.97 -1.87 7.45
C ILE A 335 17.66 -3.15 7.89
N THR A 336 16.95 -4.27 7.86
CA THR A 336 17.53 -5.59 8.12
C THR A 336 17.91 -6.28 6.81
N ARG A 337 18.81 -7.26 6.90
CA ARG A 337 19.22 -8.05 5.73
C ARG A 337 18.05 -8.83 5.12
N GLU A 338 17.16 -9.34 5.96
CA GLU A 338 15.95 -10.05 5.56
C GLU A 338 15.02 -9.17 4.70
N MET A 339 14.77 -7.93 5.14
CA MET A 339 13.97 -6.96 4.38
C MET A 339 14.57 -6.65 3.00
N ILE A 340 15.90 -6.65 2.89
CA ILE A 340 16.60 -6.46 1.61
C ILE A 340 16.38 -7.66 0.70
N GLU A 341 16.53 -8.87 1.23
CA GLU A 341 16.44 -10.12 0.46
C GLU A 341 15.01 -10.36 -0.06
N GLU A 342 13.96 -10.06 0.73
CA GLU A 342 12.54 -10.20 0.33
C GLU A 342 12.20 -9.40 -0.94
N HIS A 343 12.75 -8.19 -1.08
CA HIS A 343 12.38 -7.28 -2.17
C HIS A 343 13.38 -7.24 -3.33
N ARG A 344 14.60 -7.77 -3.15
CA ARG A 344 15.67 -7.71 -4.16
C ARG A 344 15.24 -8.36 -5.48
N ASP A 345 14.68 -9.57 -5.43
CA ASP A 345 14.31 -10.30 -6.64
C ASP A 345 13.04 -9.74 -7.28
N TYR A 346 12.10 -9.24 -6.47
CA TYR A 346 10.92 -8.54 -6.97
C TYR A 346 11.28 -7.27 -7.74
N VAL A 347 12.20 -6.44 -7.21
CA VAL A 347 12.64 -5.22 -7.93
C VAL A 347 13.40 -5.57 -9.21
N ARG A 348 14.24 -6.62 -9.19
CA ARG A 348 14.93 -7.11 -10.41
C ARG A 348 13.94 -7.55 -11.50
N SER A 349 12.77 -8.07 -11.11
CA SER A 349 11.77 -8.55 -12.07
C SER A 349 11.19 -7.46 -12.98
N PHE A 350 11.25 -6.19 -12.57
CA PHE A 350 10.82 -5.07 -13.42
C PHE A 350 11.77 -4.79 -14.60
N GLY A 351 12.97 -5.38 -14.60
CA GLY A 351 13.93 -5.22 -15.68
C GLY A 351 14.58 -3.83 -15.72
N LYS A 352 14.89 -3.35 -16.93
CA LYS A 352 15.48 -2.02 -17.12
C LYS A 352 14.36 -0.96 -17.08
N VAL A 353 14.58 0.08 -16.29
CA VAL A 353 13.76 1.29 -16.28
C VAL A 353 14.46 2.30 -17.19
N ASP A 354 13.86 2.56 -18.34
CA ASP A 354 14.33 3.50 -19.35
C ASP A 354 14.00 4.97 -18.99
#